data_AF-A0A158M5Q3-F1
#
_entry.id   AF-A0A158M5Q3-F1
#
_cell.length_a   1.000
_cell.length_b   1.000
_cell.length_c   1.000
_cell.angle_alpha   90.00
_cell.angle_beta   90.00
_cell.angle_gamma   90.00
#
_symmetry.space_group_name_H-M   'P 1'
#
loop_
_entity.id
_entity.type
_entity.pdbx_description
1 polymer ?
#
loop_
_entity_poly.entity_id
_entity_poly.type
_entity_poly.pdbx_seq_one_letter_code
_entity_poly.pdbx_strand_id
1 'polypeptide(L)'
;MCCAIPPAEPLAALADLRVIRQAKGGFTELRVAFVGDFAHSGRARSLAHALTTLGAPELRAAGPRALLPDGLPQLGLRACASLAEALDGADVVVDLGLTEAALSVLPSAADYARRWAVGPLADGVLRVGAIDRHALDMASRAVLSHLMAGMA
;
A
#
# COMPACT_ATOMS: atom_id res chain seq x y z
N MET A 1 23.53 -11.04 -0.44
CA MET A 1 22.38 -11.73 -1.07
C MET A 1 21.48 -10.65 -1.63
N CYS A 2 21.29 -10.60 -2.95
CA CYS A 2 20.42 -9.62 -3.59
C CYS A 2 19.00 -9.79 -3.04
N CYS A 3 18.50 -8.79 -2.32
CA CYS A 3 17.07 -8.68 -2.06
C CYS A 3 16.43 -8.43 -3.43
N ALA A 4 15.95 -9.51 -4.06
CA ALA A 4 15.30 -9.41 -5.36
C ALA A 4 14.09 -8.51 -5.20
N ILE A 5 14.04 -7.45 -5.99
CA ILE A 5 12.89 -6.56 -6.11
C ILE A 5 11.65 -7.44 -6.36
N PRO A 6 10.65 -7.51 -5.45
CA PRO A 6 9.48 -8.36 -5.65
C PRO A 6 8.77 -8.02 -6.97
N PRO A 7 8.17 -9.02 -7.64
CA PRO A 7 7.43 -8.79 -8.87
C PRO A 7 6.31 -7.76 -8.64
N ALA A 8 6.07 -6.90 -9.64
CA ALA A 8 4.99 -5.93 -9.58
C ALA A 8 3.63 -6.66 -9.51
N GLU A 9 2.68 -6.10 -8.75
CA GLU A 9 1.30 -6.61 -8.66
C GLU A 9 0.29 -5.54 -9.10
N PRO A 10 0.19 -5.21 -10.41
CA PRO A 10 -0.60 -4.09 -10.89
C PRO A 10 -2.10 -4.23 -10.64
N LEU A 11 -2.65 -5.44 -10.75
CA LEU A 11 -4.08 -5.68 -10.53
C LEU A 11 -4.49 -5.40 -9.07
N ALA A 12 -3.64 -5.75 -8.10
CA ALA A 12 -3.88 -5.44 -6.71
C ALA A 12 -3.86 -3.91 -6.49
N ALA A 13 -2.88 -3.21 -7.06
CA ALA A 13 -2.83 -1.75 -7.01
C ALA A 13 -4.04 -1.09 -7.67
N LEU A 14 -4.52 -1.60 -8.82
CA LEU A 14 -5.73 -1.08 -9.48
C LEU A 14 -6.99 -1.28 -8.63
N ALA A 15 -7.08 -2.40 -7.91
CA ALA A 15 -8.17 -2.65 -6.98
C ALA A 15 -8.13 -1.66 -5.80
N ASP A 16 -6.94 -1.39 -5.24
CA ASP A 16 -6.76 -0.35 -4.21
C ASP A 16 -7.18 1.03 -4.73
N LEU A 17 -6.73 1.42 -5.93
CA LEU A 17 -7.09 2.70 -6.56
C LEU A 17 -8.59 2.84 -6.78
N ARG A 18 -9.27 1.74 -7.14
CA ARG A 18 -10.73 1.74 -7.29
C ARG A 18 -11.41 2.02 -5.95
N VAL A 19 -10.98 1.36 -4.87
CA VAL A 19 -11.51 1.58 -3.52
C VAL A 19 -11.27 3.02 -3.08
N ILE A 20 -10.05 3.52 -3.26
CA ILE A 20 -9.69 4.92 -2.93
C ILE A 20 -10.59 5.88 -3.70
N ARG A 21 -10.75 5.68 -5.01
CA ARG A 21 -11.59 6.55 -5.85
C ARG A 21 -13.06 6.52 -5.45
N GLN A 22 -13.59 5.36 -5.08
CA GLN A 22 -14.99 5.23 -4.64
C GLN A 22 -15.23 5.95 -3.32
N ALA A 23 -14.27 5.92 -2.39
CA ALA A 23 -14.39 6.55 -1.08
C ALA A 23 -14.04 8.05 -1.09
N LYS A 24 -13.11 8.49 -1.95
CA LYS A 24 -12.53 9.84 -1.93
C LYS A 24 -12.81 10.68 -3.18
N GLY A 25 -13.33 10.08 -4.25
CA GLY A 25 -13.68 10.75 -5.51
C GLY A 25 -12.50 11.02 -6.45
N GLY A 26 -11.39 11.57 -5.94
CA GLY A 26 -10.20 11.94 -6.72
C GLY A 26 -8.88 11.64 -6.00
N PHE A 27 -7.75 11.89 -6.68
CA PHE A 27 -6.40 11.60 -6.15
C PHE A 27 -5.55 12.85 -5.89
N THR A 28 -5.84 13.97 -6.55
CA THR A 28 -4.99 15.17 -6.61
C THR A 28 -4.92 15.97 -5.31
N GLU A 29 -5.73 15.64 -4.32
CA GLU A 29 -5.75 16.29 -3.01
C GLU A 29 -5.40 15.31 -1.88
N LEU A 30 -5.09 14.05 -2.21
CA LEU A 30 -4.91 13.00 -1.22
C LEU A 30 -3.49 12.94 -0.68
N ARG A 31 -3.39 12.92 0.64
CA ARG A 31 -2.17 12.52 1.37
C ARG A 31 -2.27 11.04 1.71
N VAL A 32 -1.35 10.24 1.18
CA VAL A 32 -1.40 8.77 1.33
C VAL A 32 -0.21 8.28 2.15
N ALA A 33 -0.48 7.52 3.21
CA ALA A 33 0.53 6.93 4.08
C ALA A 33 0.60 5.41 3.89
N PHE A 34 1.76 4.90 3.48
CA PHE A 34 2.08 3.48 3.44
C PHE A 34 2.74 3.08 4.76
N VAL A 35 2.20 2.06 5.42
CA VAL A 35 2.72 1.58 6.70
C VAL A 35 3.05 0.09 6.61
N GLY A 36 4.31 -0.27 6.89
CA GLY A 36 4.76 -1.65 7.02
C GLY A 36 5.79 -2.08 5.99
N ASP A 37 5.66 -3.32 5.48
CA ASP A 37 6.65 -3.94 4.61
C ASP A 37 6.58 -3.46 3.15
N PHE A 38 7.22 -2.32 2.86
CA PHE A 38 7.30 -1.78 1.50
C PHE A 38 8.32 -2.55 0.65
N ALA A 39 9.45 -2.96 1.24
CA ALA A 39 10.55 -3.62 0.53
C ALA A 39 10.10 -4.88 -0.21
N HIS A 40 9.22 -5.68 0.40
CA HIS A 40 8.76 -6.95 -0.16
C HIS A 40 7.35 -6.90 -0.77
N SER A 41 6.73 -5.72 -0.88
CA SER A 41 5.37 -5.60 -1.43
C SER A 41 5.35 -5.13 -2.88
N GLY A 42 5.03 -6.06 -3.80
CA GLY A 42 4.75 -5.77 -5.21
C GLY A 42 3.56 -4.82 -5.39
N ARG A 43 2.49 -5.05 -4.60
CA ARG A 43 1.33 -4.15 -4.49
C ARG A 43 1.71 -2.73 -4.09
N ALA A 44 2.50 -2.55 -3.04
CA ALA A 44 2.89 -1.22 -2.55
C ALA A 44 3.63 -0.41 -3.61
N ARG A 45 4.58 -1.05 -4.30
CA ARG A 45 5.36 -0.39 -5.35
C ARG A 45 4.49 0.01 -6.55
N SER A 46 3.60 -0.89 -6.99
CA SER A 46 2.67 -0.59 -8.09
C SER A 46 1.69 0.52 -7.71
N LEU A 47 1.16 0.50 -6.49
CA LEU A 47 0.23 1.52 -6.00
C LEU A 47 0.91 2.89 -5.87
N ALA A 48 2.10 2.93 -5.29
CA ALA A 48 2.94 4.13 -5.21
C ALA A 48 3.16 4.77 -6.58
N HIS A 49 3.62 3.97 -7.55
CA HIS A 49 3.84 4.44 -8.91
C HIS A 49 2.56 5.01 -9.55
N ALA A 50 1.43 4.32 -9.38
CA ALA A 50 0.16 4.76 -9.92
C ALA A 50 -0.36 6.04 -9.25
N LEU A 51 -0.28 6.16 -7.93
CA LEU A 51 -0.72 7.37 -7.20
C LEU A 51 0.12 8.59 -7.59
N THR A 52 1.44 8.44 -7.72
CA THR A 52 2.32 9.50 -8.23
C THR A 52 1.93 9.91 -9.65
N THR A 53 1.62 8.93 -10.51
CA THR A 53 1.17 9.18 -11.90
C THR A 53 -0.19 9.89 -11.95
N LEU A 54 -1.09 9.57 -11.02
CA LEU A 54 -2.43 10.14 -10.90
C LEU A 54 -2.43 11.52 -10.19
N GLY A 55 -1.26 12.03 -9.80
CA GLY A 55 -1.09 13.36 -9.25
C GLY A 55 -1.38 13.46 -7.76
N ALA A 56 -1.29 12.37 -7.00
CA ALA A 56 -1.37 12.44 -5.54
C ALA A 56 -0.24 13.35 -5.01
N PRO A 57 -0.58 14.44 -4.28
CA PRO A 57 0.38 15.49 -3.95
C PRO A 57 1.42 15.04 -2.92
N GLU A 58 1.07 14.07 -2.06
CA GLU A 58 1.96 13.61 -1.01
C GLU A 58 1.81 12.12 -0.73
N LEU A 59 2.91 11.38 -0.88
CA LEU A 59 3.01 9.98 -0.50
C LEU A 59 4.07 9.81 0.59
N ARG A 60 3.71 9.09 1.65
CA ARG A 60 4.56 8.85 2.82
C ARG A 60 4.77 7.37 3.03
N ALA A 61 5.95 6.97 3.49
CA ALA A 61 6.25 5.60 3.87
C ALA A 61 6.77 5.54 5.31
N ALA A 62 6.17 4.69 6.14
CA ALA A 62 6.55 4.47 7.53
C ALA A 62 6.78 2.97 7.78
N GLY A 63 7.89 2.67 8.46
CA GLY A 63 8.26 1.32 8.82
C GLY A 63 9.68 1.26 9.36
N PRO A 64 10.11 0.11 9.90
CA PRO A 64 11.50 -0.14 10.21
C PRO A 64 12.39 0.10 8.98
N ARG A 65 13.58 0.66 9.18
CA ARG A 65 14.53 0.95 8.09
C ARG A 65 14.83 -0.27 7.21
N ALA A 66 14.85 -1.48 7.78
CA ALA A 66 15.06 -2.72 7.04
C ALA A 66 13.94 -3.03 6.02
N LEU A 67 12.75 -2.43 6.16
CA LEU A 67 11.59 -2.63 5.29
C LEU A 67 11.33 -1.43 4.35
N LEU A 68 12.12 -0.37 4.46
CA LEU A 68 12.02 0.83 3.63
C LEU A 68 13.22 0.87 2.67
N PRO A 69 13.01 0.63 1.36
CA PRO A 69 14.11 0.66 0.41
C PRO A 69 14.60 2.08 0.14
N ASP A 70 15.87 2.24 -0.23
CA ASP A 70 16.43 3.55 -0.60
C ASP A 70 15.77 4.17 -1.85
N GLY A 71 15.05 3.35 -2.63
CA GLY A 71 14.34 3.71 -3.86
C GLY A 71 12.99 4.44 -3.68
N LEU A 72 12.64 4.85 -2.46
CA LEU A 72 11.35 5.53 -2.17
C LEU A 72 11.20 6.89 -2.86
N PRO A 73 12.21 7.79 -2.89
CA PRO A 73 12.08 9.10 -3.51
C PRO A 73 11.79 9.04 -5.02
N GLN A 74 12.31 8.03 -5.72
CA GLN A 74 12.06 7.79 -7.14
C GLN A 74 10.61 7.41 -7.43
N LEU A 75 9.88 6.92 -6.42
CA LEU A 75 8.45 6.64 -6.49
C LEU A 75 7.60 7.82 -6.00
N GLY A 76 8.20 8.95 -5.61
CA GLY A 76 7.51 10.10 -5.05
C GLY A 76 7.21 9.97 -3.54
N LEU A 77 7.80 8.98 -2.85
CA LEU A 77 7.57 8.76 -1.43
C LEU A 77 8.62 9.45 -0.56
N ARG A 78 8.13 10.02 0.54
CA ARG A 78 8.94 10.52 1.66
C ARG A 78 8.95 9.48 2.79
N ALA A 79 10.13 9.05 3.23
CA ALA A 79 10.25 8.21 4.41
C ALA A 79 9.97 9.02 5.67
N CYS A 80 9.13 8.49 6.56
CA CYS A 80 8.78 9.08 7.86
C CYS A 80 9.49 8.35 8.99
N ALA A 81 9.94 9.08 10.01
CA ALA A 81 10.68 8.52 11.14
C ALA A 81 9.78 7.83 12.17
N SER A 82 8.49 8.15 12.16
CA SER A 82 7.50 7.58 13.08
C SER A 82 6.16 7.32 12.41
N LEU A 83 5.36 6.44 13.02
CA LEU A 83 3.98 6.20 12.59
C LEU A 83 3.14 7.48 12.71
N ALA A 84 3.31 8.25 13.79
CA ALA A 84 2.58 9.50 14.00
C ALA A 84 2.82 10.50 12.87
N GLU A 85 4.08 10.67 12.45
CA GLU A 85 4.42 11.54 11.32
C GLU A 85 3.79 11.08 10.01
N ALA A 86 3.76 9.77 9.75
CA ALA A 86 3.14 9.25 8.54
C ALA A 86 1.61 9.48 8.52
N LEU A 87 0.96 9.31 9.67
CA LEU A 87 -0.50 9.43 9.80
C LEU A 87 -1.00 10.88 9.90
N ASP A 88 -0.13 11.85 10.19
CA ASP A 88 -0.51 13.23 10.43
C ASP A 88 -1.21 13.88 9.22
N GLY A 89 -2.52 14.07 9.31
CA GLY A 89 -3.34 14.60 8.22
C GLY A 89 -3.37 13.70 6.97
N ALA A 90 -3.16 12.38 7.11
CA ALA A 90 -3.31 11.43 6.01
C ALA A 90 -4.80 11.19 5.69
N ASP A 91 -5.16 11.20 4.41
CA ASP A 91 -6.52 10.89 3.94
C ASP A 91 -6.74 9.39 3.73
N VAL A 92 -5.65 8.70 3.37
CA VAL A 92 -5.63 7.28 3.06
C VAL A 92 -4.42 6.66 3.75
N VAL A 93 -4.65 5.55 4.45
CA VAL A 93 -3.61 4.73 5.07
C VAL A 93 -3.62 3.37 4.41
N VAL A 94 -2.53 3.05 3.71
CA VAL A 94 -2.27 1.76 3.09
C VAL A 94 -1.51 0.91 4.10
N ASP A 95 -2.20 -0.04 4.72
CA ASP A 95 -1.59 -0.99 5.63
C ASP A 95 -1.02 -2.18 4.86
N LEU A 96 0.31 -2.29 4.86
CA LEU A 96 1.05 -3.34 4.18
C LEU A 96 1.25 -4.58 5.06
N GLY A 97 1.12 -4.44 6.38
CA GLY A 97 1.41 -5.50 7.33
C GLY A 97 2.87 -5.99 7.26
N LEU A 98 3.09 -7.22 7.72
CA LEU A 98 4.36 -7.93 7.61
C LEU A 98 4.23 -9.12 6.68
N THR A 99 5.27 -9.36 5.88
CA THR A 99 5.44 -10.60 5.12
C THR A 99 6.33 -11.58 5.89
N GLU A 100 6.36 -12.85 5.49
CA GLU A 100 7.31 -13.83 6.03
C GLU A 100 8.76 -13.40 5.81
N ALA A 101 9.06 -12.79 4.66
CA ALA A 101 10.38 -12.25 4.35
C ALA A 101 10.81 -11.15 5.35
N ALA A 102 9.87 -10.28 5.76
CA ALA A 102 10.12 -9.26 6.78
C ALA A 102 10.55 -9.88 8.13
N LEU A 103 9.99 -11.02 8.52
CA LEU A 103 10.31 -11.66 9.81
C LEU A 103 11.78 -12.06 9.90
N SER A 104 12.43 -12.36 8.76
CA SER A 104 13.85 -12.73 8.70
C SER A 104 14.83 -11.56 8.85
N VAL A 105 14.37 -10.32 8.57
CA VAL A 105 15.21 -9.11 8.61
C VAL A 105 14.90 -8.22 9.81
N LEU A 106 13.81 -8.50 10.51
CA LEU A 106 13.42 -7.79 11.73
C LEU A 106 14.01 -8.46 12.97
N PRO A 107 14.48 -7.68 13.96
CA PRO A 107 14.96 -8.23 15.22
C PRO A 107 13.83 -8.81 16.08
N SER A 108 12.60 -8.29 15.95
CA SER A 108 11.44 -8.71 16.74
C SER A 108 10.14 -8.27 16.07
N ALA A 109 9.24 -9.22 15.81
CA ALA A 109 7.89 -8.94 15.32
C ALA A 109 7.03 -8.19 16.37
N ALA A 110 7.25 -8.47 17.65
CA ALA A 110 6.57 -7.76 18.73
C ALA A 110 6.97 -6.28 18.78
N ASP A 111 8.25 -5.98 18.53
CA ASP A 111 8.75 -4.60 18.49
C ASP A 111 8.19 -3.85 17.29
N TYR A 112 8.06 -4.53 16.15
CA TYR A 112 7.35 -3.98 15.00
C TYR A 112 5.91 -3.63 15.36
N ALA A 113 5.15 -4.58 15.92
CA ALA A 113 3.75 -4.37 16.27
C ALA A 113 3.57 -3.20 17.24
N ARG A 114 4.44 -3.07 18.26
CA ARG A 114 4.37 -1.96 19.22
C ARG A 114 4.62 -0.58 18.57
N ARG A 115 5.45 -0.50 17.53
CA ARG A 115 5.88 0.78 16.92
C ARG A 115 5.11 1.18 15.67
N TRP A 116 4.63 0.20 14.92
CA TRP A 116 4.13 0.40 13.56
C TRP A 116 2.74 -0.19 13.31
N ALA A 117 2.12 -0.84 14.30
CA ALA A 117 0.74 -1.28 14.13
C ALA A 117 -0.19 -0.08 13.95
N VAL A 118 -0.94 -0.08 12.85
CA VAL A 118 -1.96 0.92 12.58
C VAL A 118 -3.16 0.66 13.48
N GLY A 119 -3.30 1.51 14.51
CA GLY A 119 -4.45 1.51 15.42
C GLY A 119 -5.73 2.08 14.79
N PRO A 120 -6.71 2.45 15.61
CA PRO A 120 -7.87 3.22 15.16
C PRO A 120 -7.41 4.51 14.47
N LEU A 121 -8.02 4.82 13.33
CA LEU A 121 -7.76 6.03 12.56
C LEU A 121 -8.84 7.07 12.83
N ALA A 122 -8.53 8.34 12.60
CA ALA A 122 -9.48 9.43 12.70
C ALA A 122 -10.65 9.26 11.72
N ASP A 123 -11.79 9.87 12.05
CA ASP A 123 -12.97 9.84 11.20
C ASP A 123 -12.69 10.40 9.81
N GLY A 124 -13.19 9.71 8.79
CA GLY A 124 -12.98 10.07 7.39
C GLY A 124 -11.65 9.60 6.79
N VAL A 125 -10.71 9.05 7.56
CA VAL A 125 -9.48 8.45 7.03
C VAL A 125 -9.80 7.06 6.48
N LEU A 126 -9.46 6.82 5.20
CA LEU A 126 -9.67 5.52 4.57
C LEU A 126 -8.51 4.58 4.91
N ARG A 127 -8.79 3.43 5.52
CA ARG A 127 -7.83 2.34 5.63
C ARG A 127 -7.97 1.39 4.45
N VAL A 128 -6.90 1.25 3.67
CA VAL A 128 -6.76 0.24 2.64
C VAL A 128 -5.85 -0.86 3.19
N GLY A 129 -6.46 -1.98 3.57
CA GLY A 129 -5.73 -3.15 4.06
C GLY A 129 -5.22 -4.03 2.93
N ALA A 130 -4.59 -5.15 3.29
CA ALA A 130 -4.31 -6.19 2.31
C ALA A 130 -5.61 -6.70 1.69
N ILE A 131 -5.78 -6.50 0.38
CA ILE A 131 -6.84 -7.16 -0.36
C ILE A 131 -6.62 -8.67 -0.25
N ASP A 132 -7.66 -9.38 0.21
CA ASP A 132 -7.68 -10.83 0.19
C ASP A 132 -7.46 -11.28 -1.26
N ARG A 133 -6.36 -12.02 -1.49
CA ARG A 133 -5.98 -12.51 -2.81
C ARG A 133 -7.06 -13.41 -3.41
N HIS A 134 -7.85 -14.07 -2.57
CA HIS A 134 -9.03 -14.82 -2.98
C HIS A 134 -10.16 -13.91 -3.45
N ALA A 135 -10.42 -12.80 -2.75
CA ALA A 135 -11.40 -11.81 -3.16
C ALA A 135 -11.01 -11.13 -4.49
N LEU A 136 -9.72 -10.89 -4.71
CA LEU A 136 -9.21 -10.37 -5.98
C LEU A 136 -9.41 -11.36 -7.13
N ASP A 137 -9.12 -12.65 -6.93
CA ASP A 137 -9.35 -13.70 -7.94
C ASP A 137 -10.84 -13.81 -8.29
N MET A 138 -11.72 -13.80 -7.29
CA MET A 138 -13.16 -13.82 -7.49
C MET A 138 -13.67 -12.58 -8.26
N ALA A 139 -13.15 -11.40 -7.94
CA ALA A 139 -13.48 -10.17 -8.65
C ALA A 139 -12.98 -10.18 -10.10
N SER A 140 -11.74 -10.62 -10.34
CA SER A 140 -11.18 -10.75 -11.68
C SER A 140 -11.97 -11.74 -12.54
N ARG A 141 -12.36 -12.89 -11.97
CA ARG A 141 -13.21 -13.89 -12.66
C ARG A 141 -14.59 -13.36 -12.98
N ALA A 142 -15.21 -12.61 -12.06
CA ALA A 142 -16.50 -11.97 -12.30
C ALA A 142 -16.44 -10.95 -13.46
N VAL A 143 -15.40 -10.11 -13.48
CA VAL A 143 -15.18 -9.13 -14.57
C VAL A 143 -14.92 -9.83 -15.90
N LEU A 144 -14.04 -10.84 -15.92
CA LEU A 144 -13.77 -11.63 -17.12
C LEU A 144 -15.03 -12.31 -17.64
N SER A 145 -15.82 -12.92 -16.75
CA SER A 145 -17.07 -13.57 -17.14
C SER A 145 -18.07 -12.57 -17.74
N HIS A 146 -18.14 -11.36 -17.22
CA HIS A 146 -19.03 -10.32 -17.76
C HIS A 146 -18.56 -9.81 -19.13
N LEU A 147 -17.25 -9.62 -19.30
CA LEU A 147 -16.66 -9.24 -20.59
C LEU A 147 -16.84 -10.32 -21.66
N MET A 148 -16.71 -11.59 -21.28
CA MET A 148 -16.90 -12.71 -22.21
C MET A 148 -18.38 -12.96 -22.53
N ALA A 149 -19.30 -12.71 -21.59
CA ALA A 149 -20.73 -12.82 -21.83
C ALA A 149 -21.27 -11.72 -22.77
N GLY A 150 -20.61 -10.57 -22.88
CA GLY A 150 -20.97 -9.49 -23.80
C GLY A 150 -20.40 -9.63 -25.22
N MET A 151 -19.67 -10.72 -25.51
CA MET A 151 -19.04 -10.98 -26.81
C MET A 151 -19.74 -12.08 -27.63
N ALA A 152 -20.83 -12.65 -27.11
CA ALA A 152 -21.68 -13.65 -27.79
C ALA A 152 -23.01 -13.01 -28.21
#